data_AF-A0A3D1IK60-F1
#
_entry.id   AF-A0A3D1IK60-F1
#
_cell.length_a   1.000
_cell.length_b   1.000
_cell.length_c   1.000
_cell.angle_alpha   90.00
_cell.angle_beta   90.00
_cell.angle_gamma   90.00
#
_symmetry.space_group_name_H-M   'P 1'
#
loop_
_entity.id
_entity.type
_entity.pdbx_description
1 polymer ?
#
loop_
_entity_poly.entity_id
_entity_poly.type
_entity_poly.pdbx_seq_one_letter_code
_entity_poly.pdbx_strand_id
1 'polypeptide(L)'
;MSPEQVQGNKTIDERTDIFSTGVVLYELLALREPFRGRTIEDTFHDICNMTPPAPSAISKHLTVPTRLDEICLKAMQKEPRGRYSNIMDMVREIRQFCEQTMLGPTGS
;
A
#
# COMPACT_ATOMS: atom_id res chain seq x y z
N MET A 1 -6.82 6.15 7.52
CA MET A 1 -7.85 5.24 8.08
C MET A 1 -8.08 4.12 7.09
N SER A 2 -8.27 2.91 7.59
CA SER A 2 -8.70 1.77 6.76
C SER A 2 -10.19 1.89 6.39
N PRO A 3 -10.64 1.20 5.32
CA PRO A 3 -12.05 1.17 4.92
C PRO A 3 -12.99 0.75 6.06
N GLU A 4 -12.63 -0.28 6.81
CA GLU A 4 -13.43 -0.79 7.93
C GLU A 4 -13.53 0.20 9.10
N GLN A 5 -12.51 1.03 9.32
CA GLN A 5 -12.57 2.14 10.29
C GLN A 5 -13.52 3.24 9.81
N VAL A 6 -13.43 3.62 8.53
CA VAL A 6 -14.30 4.65 7.93
C VAL A 6 -15.78 4.22 7.95
N GLN A 7 -16.04 2.93 7.70
CA GLN A 7 -17.38 2.36 7.73
C GLN A 7 -17.95 2.16 9.14
N GLY A 8 -17.13 2.33 10.19
CA GLY A 8 -17.53 2.09 11.57
C GLY A 8 -17.81 0.61 11.88
N ASN A 9 -17.08 -0.31 11.21
CA ASN A 9 -17.25 -1.74 11.44
C ASN A 9 -16.88 -2.11 12.88
N LYS A 10 -17.70 -2.97 13.50
CA LYS A 10 -17.49 -3.42 14.89
C LYS A 10 -16.29 -4.37 15.05
N THR A 11 -15.87 -5.00 13.95
CA THR A 11 -14.77 -5.95 13.92
C THR A 11 -13.62 -5.32 13.15
N ILE A 12 -12.65 -4.79 13.89
CA ILE A 12 -11.39 -4.25 13.37
C ILE A 12 -10.28 -5.09 13.99
N ASP A 13 -9.38 -5.58 13.14
CA ASP A 13 -8.22 -6.38 13.56
C ASP A 13 -6.92 -5.74 13.06
N GLU A 14 -5.79 -6.39 13.31
CA GLU A 14 -4.44 -5.91 13.00
C GLU A 14 -4.22 -5.57 11.52
N ARG A 15 -5.07 -6.06 10.62
CA ARG A 15 -4.96 -5.78 9.18
C ARG A 15 -5.33 -4.33 8.85
N THR A 16 -5.90 -3.58 9.79
CA THR A 16 -6.06 -2.12 9.69
C THR A 16 -4.71 -1.39 9.63
N ASP A 17 -3.73 -1.88 10.37
CA ASP A 17 -2.37 -1.32 10.40
C ASP A 17 -1.60 -1.72 9.13
N ILE A 18 -1.90 -2.88 8.56
CA ILE A 18 -1.37 -3.30 7.26
C ILE A 18 -1.84 -2.36 6.15
N PHE A 19 -3.13 -2.01 6.13
CA PHE A 19 -3.66 -1.03 5.18
C PHE A 19 -2.98 0.33 5.34
N SER A 20 -2.89 0.83 6.57
CA SER A 20 -2.27 2.12 6.86
C SER A 20 -0.78 2.14 6.52
N THR A 21 -0.06 1.04 6.75
CA THR A 21 1.32 0.84 6.30
C THR A 21 1.42 0.85 4.77
N GLY A 22 0.48 0.22 4.08
CA GLY A 22 0.36 0.27 2.62
C GLY A 22 0.19 1.70 2.09
N VAL A 23 -0.63 2.51 2.74
CA VAL A 23 -0.82 3.95 2.42
C VAL A 23 0.47 4.74 2.58
N VAL A 24 1.18 4.56 3.70
CA VAL A 24 2.48 5.23 3.91
C VAL A 24 3.50 4.78 2.85
N LEU A 25 3.56 3.49 2.54
CA LEU A 25 4.44 2.98 1.49
C LEU A 25 4.10 3.60 0.13
N TYR A 26 2.80 3.71 -0.20
CA TYR A 26 2.35 4.37 -1.42
C TYR A 26 2.89 5.81 -1.50
N GLU A 27 2.71 6.58 -0.43
CA GLU A 27 3.14 7.98 -0.36
C GLU A 27 4.66 8.12 -0.54
N LEU A 28 5.44 7.21 0.03
CA LEU A 28 6.90 7.21 -0.14
C LEU A 28 7.32 6.93 -1.59
N LEU A 29 6.63 6.00 -2.28
CA LEU A 29 6.96 5.59 -3.64
C LEU A 29 6.45 6.58 -4.70
N ALA A 30 5.23 7.08 -4.52
CA ALA A 30 4.54 7.96 -5.45
C ALA A 30 4.80 9.46 -5.17
N LEU A 31 5.34 9.79 -3.99
CA LEU A 31 5.45 11.17 -3.46
C LEU A 31 4.11 11.92 -3.49
N ARG A 32 3.02 11.18 -3.31
CA ARG A 32 1.63 11.67 -3.35
C ARG A 32 0.73 10.73 -2.57
N GLU A 33 -0.28 11.29 -1.91
CA GLU A 33 -1.34 10.51 -1.26
C GLU A 33 -2.12 9.65 -2.27
N PRO A 34 -2.52 8.42 -1.90
CA PRO A 34 -3.36 7.58 -2.75
C PRO A 34 -4.81 8.04 -2.80
N PHE A 35 -5.30 8.64 -1.70
CA PHE A 35 -6.68 9.11 -1.56
C PHE A 35 -6.65 10.58 -1.13
N ARG A 36 -7.17 11.47 -1.98
CA ARG A 36 -7.25 12.90 -1.68
C ARG A 36 -8.49 13.50 -2.33
N GLY A 37 -9.61 13.43 -1.62
CA GLY A 37 -10.86 14.03 -2.04
C GLY A 37 -10.84 15.55 -1.89
N ARG A 38 -11.82 16.24 -2.46
CA ARG A 38 -11.98 17.70 -2.27
C ARG A 38 -12.53 18.04 -0.90
N THR A 39 -13.27 17.11 -0.31
CA THR A 39 -13.80 17.16 1.06
C THR A 39 -13.37 15.93 1.86
N ILE A 40 -13.70 15.93 3.16
CA ILE A 40 -13.47 14.78 4.04
C ILE A 40 -14.34 13.60 3.58
N GLU A 41 -15.60 13.86 3.21
CA GLU A 41 -16.54 12.86 2.72
C GLU A 41 -16.06 12.23 1.41
N ASP A 42 -15.54 13.05 0.47
CA ASP A 42 -14.91 12.56 -0.76
C ASP A 42 -13.72 11.65 -0.44
N THR A 43 -12.88 12.04 0.53
CA THR A 43 -11.72 11.24 0.92
C THR A 43 -12.13 9.92 1.56
N PHE A 44 -13.17 9.91 2.39
CA PHE A 44 -13.73 8.69 2.98
C PHE A 44 -14.34 7.79 1.93
N HIS A 45 -15.05 8.36 0.96
CA HIS A 45 -15.56 7.63 -0.19
C HIS A 45 -14.42 6.95 -0.97
N ASP A 46 -13.34 7.67 -1.25
CA ASP A 46 -12.18 7.13 -1.96
C ASP A 46 -11.47 6.02 -1.17
N ILE A 47 -11.29 6.22 0.15
CA ILE A 47 -10.76 5.19 1.04
C ILE A 47 -11.58 3.90 0.95
N CYS A 48 -12.90 3.98 0.85
CA CYS A 48 -13.76 2.80 0.76
C CYS A 48 -13.81 2.18 -0.64
N ASN A 49 -13.83 2.99 -1.70
CA ASN A 49 -14.32 2.55 -3.02
C ASN A 49 -13.31 2.67 -4.16
N MET A 50 -12.29 3.52 -4.02
CA MET A 50 -11.35 3.82 -5.10
C MET A 50 -10.09 2.98 -4.97
N THR A 51 -9.67 2.30 -6.03
CA THR A 51 -8.35 1.67 -6.10
C THR A 51 -7.37 2.69 -6.70
N PRO A 52 -6.30 3.09 -5.98
CA PRO A 52 -5.35 4.04 -6.52
C PRO A 52 -4.54 3.41 -7.67
N PRO A 53 -4.08 4.19 -8.65
CA PRO A 53 -3.13 3.72 -9.64
C PRO A 53 -1.86 3.18 -8.98
N ALA A 54 -1.15 2.26 -9.61
CA ALA A 54 0.13 1.78 -9.09
C ALA A 54 1.11 2.96 -8.84
N PRO A 55 1.93 2.94 -7.77
CA PRO A 55 2.93 3.98 -7.52
C PRO A 55 3.84 4.25 -8.73
N SER A 56 4.26 3.21 -9.47
CA SER A 56 5.06 3.34 -10.69
C SER A 56 4.38 4.13 -11.82
N ALA A 57 3.04 4.13 -11.87
CA ALA A 57 2.29 4.91 -12.87
C ALA A 57 2.20 6.41 -12.52
N ILE A 58 2.48 6.77 -11.26
CA ILE A 58 2.36 8.14 -10.74
C ILE A 58 3.72 8.77 -10.51
N SER A 59 4.71 8.00 -10.05
CA SER A 59 6.03 8.51 -9.71
C SER A 59 6.75 9.03 -10.96
N LYS A 60 7.11 10.32 -10.94
CA LYS A 60 7.90 10.97 -12.01
C LYS A 60 9.39 11.05 -11.68
N HIS A 61 9.74 10.83 -10.41
CA HIS A 61 11.06 11.11 -9.87
C HIS A 61 11.85 9.85 -9.53
N LEU A 62 11.16 8.73 -9.31
CA LEU A 62 11.76 7.45 -8.96
C LEU A 62 11.22 6.36 -9.89
N THR A 63 12.12 5.53 -10.40
CA THR A 63 11.72 4.26 -11.01
C THR A 63 11.26 3.32 -9.90
N VAL A 64 9.95 3.10 -9.80
CA VAL A 64 9.38 2.16 -8.82
C VAL A 64 9.35 0.76 -9.45
N PRO A 65 10.03 -0.24 -8.87
CA PRO A 65 9.95 -1.61 -9.35
C PRO A 65 8.55 -2.18 -9.19
N THR A 66 8.09 -2.96 -10.18
CA THR A 66 6.76 -3.60 -10.20
C THR A 66 6.46 -4.39 -8.92
N ARG A 67 7.49 -5.02 -8.33
CA ARG A 67 7.33 -5.77 -7.08
C ARG A 67 6.88 -4.90 -5.90
N LEU A 68 7.32 -3.64 -5.84
CA LEU A 68 6.87 -2.71 -4.81
C LEU A 68 5.44 -2.23 -5.08
N ASP A 69 5.01 -2.10 -6.34
CA ASP A 69 3.61 -1.84 -6.66
C ASP A 69 2.72 -2.97 -6.13
N GLU A 70 3.08 -4.22 -6.39
CA GLU A 70 2.33 -5.40 -5.93
C GLU A 70 2.18 -5.44 -4.41
N ILE A 71 3.28 -5.25 -3.67
CA ILE A 71 3.28 -5.24 -2.20
C ILE A 71 2.38 -4.12 -1.69
N CYS A 72 2.52 -2.91 -2.24
CA CYS A 72 1.75 -1.74 -1.85
C CYS A 72 0.24 -1.93 -2.12
N LEU A 73 -0.13 -2.32 -3.34
CA LEU A 73 -1.53 -2.50 -3.73
C LEU A 73 -2.20 -3.69 -3.02
N LYS A 74 -1.44 -4.73 -2.67
CA LYS A 74 -1.94 -5.84 -1.85
C LYS A 74 -2.22 -5.40 -0.41
N ALA A 75 -1.31 -4.63 0.21
CA ALA A 75 -1.53 -4.09 1.54
C ALA A 75 -2.77 -3.18 1.60
N MET A 76 -3.06 -2.45 0.52
CA MET A 76 -4.17 -1.51 0.41
C MET A 76 -5.48 -2.11 -0.16
N GLN A 77 -5.62 -3.44 -0.24
CA GLN A 77 -6.88 -4.05 -0.64
C GLN A 77 -8.03 -3.61 0.29
N LYS A 78 -9.20 -3.33 -0.29
CA LYS A 78 -10.34 -2.82 0.49
C LYS A 78 -10.82 -3.84 1.51
N GLU A 79 -11.01 -5.08 1.05
CA GLU A 79 -11.34 -6.21 1.92
C GLU A 79 -10.13 -6.66 2.72
N PRO A 80 -10.19 -6.70 4.08
CA PRO A 80 -9.07 -7.15 4.92
C PRO A 80 -8.56 -8.55 4.57
N ARG A 81 -9.43 -9.43 4.05
CA ARG A 81 -9.05 -10.79 3.61
C ARG A 81 -8.19 -10.82 2.35
N GLY A 82 -8.21 -9.75 1.54
CA GLY A 82 -7.34 -9.60 0.37
C GLY A 82 -5.95 -9.07 0.71
N ARG A 83 -5.73 -8.61 1.96
CA ARG A 83 -4.44 -8.10 2.43
C ARG A 83 -3.55 -9.25 2.91
N TYR A 84 -2.38 -8.88 3.42
CA TYR A 84 -1.55 -9.80 4.20
C TYR A 84 -2.30 -10.30 5.44
N SER A 85 -2.09 -11.58 5.77
CA SER A 85 -2.71 -12.19 6.95
C SER A 85 -2.19 -11.56 8.25
N ASN A 86 -0.93 -11.14 8.25
CA ASN A 86 -0.26 -10.47 9.36
C ASN A 86 0.87 -9.57 8.80
N ILE A 87 1.35 -8.63 9.61
CA ILE A 87 2.40 -7.68 9.18
C ILE A 87 3.74 -8.35 8.87
N MET A 88 4.04 -9.49 9.52
CA MET A 88 5.32 -10.18 9.31
C MET A 88 5.42 -10.78 7.90
N ASP A 89 4.31 -11.16 7.29
CA ASP A 89 4.29 -11.60 5.88
C ASP A 89 4.66 -10.45 4.93
N MET A 90 4.14 -9.24 5.17
CA MET A 90 4.49 -8.05 4.39
C MET A 90 5.97 -7.70 4.57
N VAL A 91 6.47 -7.73 5.82
CA VAL A 91 7.88 -7.48 6.13
C VAL A 91 8.79 -8.49 5.43
N ARG A 92 8.42 -9.78 5.41
CA ARG A 92 9.19 -10.82 4.72
C ARG A 92 9.30 -10.54 3.23
N GLU A 93 8.20 -10.16 2.59
CA GLU A 93 8.16 -9.87 1.15
C GLU A 93 9.00 -8.63 0.78
N ILE A 94 8.95 -7.57 1.61
CA ILE A 94 9.79 -6.38 1.45
C ILE A 94 11.27 -6.73 1.63
N ARG A 95 11.63 -7.51 2.65
CA ARG A 95 13.03 -7.93 2.89
C ARG A 95 13.58 -8.74 1.73
N GLN A 96 12.81 -9.71 1.23
CA GLN A 96 13.19 -10.52 0.08
C GLN A 96 13.43 -9.65 -1.16
N PHE A 97 12.55 -8.68 -1.42
CA PHE A 97 12.75 -7.72 -2.49
C PHE A 97 14.04 -6.90 -2.31
N CYS A 98 14.30 -6.37 -1.11
CA CYS A 98 15.51 -5.63 -0.81
C CYS A 98 16.77 -6.49 -1.01
N GLU A 99 16.77 -7.73 -0.53
CA GLU A 99 17.90 -8.66 -0.70
C GLU A 99 18.16 -8.95 -2.18
N GLN A 100 17.12 -9.21 -2.97
CA GLN A 100 17.24 -9.42 -4.42
C GLN A 100 17.78 -8.18 -5.15
N THR A 101 17.40 -6.99 -4.69
CA THR A 101 17.83 -5.72 -5.29
C THR A 101 19.24 -5.31 -4.84
N MET A 102 19.63 -5.64 -3.61
CA MET A 102 20.98 -5.41 -3.07
C MET A 102 22.01 -6.44 -3.56
N LEU A 103 21.56 -7.58 -4.11
CA LEU A 103 22.42 -8.69 -4.56
C LEU A 103 22.52 -8.83 -6.10
N GLY A 104 22.34 -7.77 -6.91
CA GLY A 104 22.59 -7.90 -8.36
C GLY A 104 23.00 -6.63 -9.13
N PRO A 105 23.85 -6.73 -10.18
CA PRO A 105 24.92 -7.71 -10.43
C PRO A 105 26.27 -7.15 -9.91
N THR A 106 27.12 -8.00 -9.34
CA THR A 106 28.56 -7.72 -9.39
C THR A 106 28.95 -7.66 -10.86
N GLY A 107 29.29 -6.45 -11.33
CA GLY A 107 29.69 -6.20 -12.72
C GLY A 107 30.73 -7.21 -13.17
N SER A 108 30.34 -7.98 -14.19
CA SER A 108 31.23 -8.74 -15.08
C SER A 108 31.53 -7.86 -16.29
#